data_AF-A0ABD2XHA4-F1
#
_entry.id   AF-A0ABD2XHA4-F1
#
_cell.length_a   1.000
_cell.length_b   1.000
_cell.length_c   1.000
_cell.angle_alpha   90.00
_cell.angle_beta   90.00
_cell.angle_gamma   90.00
#
_symmetry.space_group_name_H-M   'P 1'
#
loop_
_entity.id
_entity.type
_entity.pdbx_description
1 polymer ?
#
loop_
_entity_poly.entity_id
_entity_poly.type
_entity_poly.pdbx_seq_one_letter_code
_entity_poly.pdbx_strand_id
1 'polypeptide(L)'
;MLLPSVPSGQQCPAATDTYSCANAQILTFFALLVDYIGRSQDDEFTKNERRIADVEYDFVIVGGGSAGCVLANRLTEIPHWKVLMLEVGPEEPLVSDIPALMSYSWRFGLDQNYRTQAEPYACAQSKDKSCSLPRGKVLGGSSSVNGMWYHRGSRHEYDSWARDGNPGWSYDDLLPYFRKLADTRVKEV
;
A
#
# COMPACT_ATOMS: atom_id res chain seq x y z
N MET A 1 53.86 -11.71 25.44
CA MET A 1 53.61 -10.45 24.71
C MET A 1 52.37 -9.84 25.34
N LEU A 2 52.55 -8.70 25.99
CA LEU A 2 51.64 -8.10 26.99
C LEU A 2 50.52 -7.29 26.30
N LEU A 3 49.30 -7.34 26.85
CA LEU A 3 48.20 -6.43 26.51
C LEU A 3 48.54 -5.01 26.98
N PRO A 4 48.27 -3.95 26.19
CA PRO A 4 48.29 -2.60 26.71
C PRO A 4 46.94 -2.22 27.34
N SER A 5 47.05 -1.57 28.49
CA SER A 5 46.02 -1.03 29.38
C SER A 5 45.23 0.15 28.79
N VAL A 6 43.94 0.21 29.09
CA VAL A 6 43.05 1.36 28.82
C VAL A 6 43.40 2.51 29.78
N PRO A 7 43.66 3.74 29.32
CA PRO A 7 43.76 4.89 30.20
C PRO A 7 42.36 5.34 30.63
N SER A 8 42.16 5.37 31.94
CA SER A 8 41.08 6.09 32.61
C SER A 8 41.16 7.59 32.32
N GLY A 9 40.04 8.17 31.91
CA GLY A 9 39.84 9.62 31.93
C GLY A 9 40.06 10.31 30.58
N GLN A 10 39.03 10.28 29.74
CA GLN A 10 38.80 11.40 28.83
C GLN A 10 37.34 11.80 28.98
N GLN A 11 37.14 12.79 29.84
CA GLN A 11 35.90 13.53 29.97
C GLN A 11 35.52 14.06 28.58
N CYS A 12 34.29 13.79 28.13
CA CYS A 12 33.71 14.54 27.03
C CYS A 12 33.73 16.04 27.41
N PRO A 13 34.36 16.92 26.61
CA PRO A 13 34.33 18.33 26.94
C PRO A 13 32.90 18.85 26.79
N ALA A 14 32.36 19.36 27.89
CA ALA A 14 31.15 20.16 27.89
C ALA A 14 31.46 21.51 27.24
N ALA A 15 31.29 21.60 25.91
CA ALA A 15 31.19 22.88 25.21
C ALA A 15 30.35 22.72 23.93
N THR A 16 29.15 23.31 23.99
CA THR A 16 28.39 23.87 22.87
C THR A 16 28.06 22.94 21.70
N ASP A 17 27.05 22.08 21.89
CA ASP A 17 26.20 21.58 20.80
C ASP A 17 24.74 21.51 21.27
N THR A 18 24.12 22.66 21.53
CA THR A 18 22.66 22.74 21.69
C THR A 18 21.92 22.28 20.42
N TYR A 19 22.59 22.23 19.28
CA TYR A 19 22.03 21.72 18.02
C TYR A 19 21.90 20.19 17.98
N SER A 20 22.79 19.44 18.64
CA SER A 20 22.80 17.98 18.56
C SER A 20 21.60 17.33 19.29
N CYS A 21 21.27 17.83 20.49
CA CYS A 21 20.12 17.34 21.26
C CYS A 21 18.76 17.79 20.69
N ALA A 22 18.66 19.01 20.16
CA ALA A 22 17.43 19.50 19.53
C ALA A 22 17.05 18.66 18.30
N ASN A 23 18.04 18.28 17.48
CA ASN A 23 17.84 17.43 16.31
C ASN A 23 17.37 16.02 16.69
N ALA A 24 17.90 15.45 17.78
CA ALA A 24 17.46 14.14 18.27
C ALA A 24 16.00 14.14 18.74
N GLN A 25 15.56 15.20 19.43
CA GLN A 25 14.17 15.35 19.87
C GLN A 25 13.20 15.48 18.69
N ILE A 26 13.57 16.27 17.68
CA ILE A 26 12.78 16.45 16.47
C ILE A 26 12.65 15.13 15.69
N LEU A 27 13.77 14.43 15.47
CA LEU A 27 13.77 13.12 14.80
C LEU A 27 12.94 12.10 15.57
N THR A 28 13.02 12.11 16.89
CA THR A 28 12.21 11.22 17.75
C THR A 28 10.73 11.54 17.63
N PHE A 29 10.36 12.83 17.67
CA PHE A 29 8.97 13.26 17.47
C PHE A 29 8.44 12.78 16.13
N PHE A 30 9.18 12.99 15.03
CA PHE A 30 8.76 12.51 13.71
C PHE A 30 8.69 11.00 13.62
N ALA A 31 9.64 10.28 14.24
CA ALA A 31 9.60 8.82 14.28
C ALA A 31 8.36 8.29 15.01
N LEU A 32 8.00 8.91 16.15
CA LEU A 32 6.80 8.57 16.91
C LEU A 32 5.53 8.96 16.16
N LEU A 33 5.52 10.11 15.48
CA LEU A 33 4.40 10.55 14.66
C LEU A 33 4.16 9.57 13.50
N VAL A 34 5.21 9.20 12.78
CA VAL A 34 5.15 8.23 11.67
C VAL A 34 4.70 6.86 12.19
N ASP A 35 5.15 6.44 13.37
CA ASP A 35 4.67 5.20 14.01
C ASP A 35 3.19 5.27 14.38
N TYR A 36 2.74 6.41 14.91
CA TYR A 36 1.35 6.64 15.29
C TYR A 36 0.42 6.61 14.08
N ILE A 37 0.74 7.33 13.01
CA ILE A 37 -0.08 7.37 11.78
C ILE A 37 0.06 6.10 10.92
N GLY A 38 1.08 5.28 11.17
CA GLY A 38 1.35 4.05 10.42
C GLY A 38 0.58 2.83 10.90
N ARG A 39 -0.01 2.87 12.10
CA ARG A 39 -0.82 1.77 12.63
C ARG A 39 -2.27 1.89 12.18
N SER A 40 -2.86 0.77 11.78
CA SER A 40 -4.31 0.71 11.56
C SER A 40 -5.07 0.82 12.87
N GLN A 41 -6.31 1.33 12.80
CA GLN A 41 -7.24 1.49 13.92
C GLN A 41 -8.36 0.43 13.90
N ASP A 42 -8.04 -0.81 13.51
CA ASP A 42 -9.02 -1.92 13.43
C ASP A 42 -9.79 -2.14 14.74
N ASP A 43 -9.18 -1.84 15.89
CA ASP A 43 -9.77 -2.00 17.23
C ASP A 43 -11.08 -1.22 17.44
N GLU A 44 -11.38 -0.22 16.60
CA GLU A 44 -12.69 0.44 16.60
C GLU A 44 -13.80 -0.42 15.99
N PHE A 45 -13.48 -1.29 15.02
CA PHE A 45 -14.43 -2.12 14.28
C PHE A 45 -14.65 -3.51 14.93
N THR A 46 -13.66 -4.03 15.66
CA THR A 46 -13.72 -5.36 16.30
C THR A 46 -14.66 -5.42 17.51
N LYS A 47 -15.08 -4.27 18.06
CA LYS A 47 -15.95 -4.21 19.26
C LYS A 47 -17.38 -4.70 19.02
N ASN A 48 -17.80 -4.84 17.76
CA ASN A 48 -19.09 -5.37 17.38
C ASN A 48 -18.91 -6.70 16.63
N GLU A 49 -18.52 -7.75 17.35
CA GLU A 49 -18.69 -9.13 16.88
C GLU A 49 -20.21 -9.44 16.79
N ARG A 50 -20.89 -8.86 15.80
CA ARG A 50 -22.13 -9.47 15.32
C ARG A 50 -21.73 -10.83 14.83
N ARG A 51 -22.21 -11.89 15.49
CA ARG A 51 -22.12 -13.24 14.94
C ARG A 51 -22.53 -13.15 13.48
N ILE A 52 -21.60 -13.51 12.61
CA ILE A 52 -21.91 -13.88 11.23
C ILE A 52 -22.71 -15.19 11.38
N ALA A 53 -23.98 -15.06 11.73
CA ALA A 53 -24.92 -16.16 11.71
C ALA A 53 -25.03 -16.65 10.26
N ASP A 54 -25.67 -17.81 10.03
CA ASP A 54 -25.86 -18.45 8.72
C ASP A 54 -26.54 -17.51 7.69
N VAL A 55 -25.78 -16.56 7.16
CA VAL A 55 -26.22 -15.52 6.25
C VAL A 55 -25.69 -15.91 4.89
N GLU A 56 -26.61 -16.23 3.98
CA GLU A 56 -26.29 -16.37 2.58
C GLU A 56 -26.00 -14.99 1.97
N TYR A 57 -24.96 -14.94 1.16
CA TYR A 57 -24.55 -13.77 0.37
C TYR A 57 -24.72 -14.09 -1.12
N ASP A 58 -25.15 -13.11 -1.90
CA ASP A 58 -25.27 -13.25 -3.36
C ASP A 58 -23.89 -13.24 -4.03
N PHE A 59 -22.96 -12.46 -3.47
CA PHE A 59 -21.60 -12.34 -3.97
C PHE A 59 -20.57 -12.39 -2.84
N VAL A 60 -19.48 -13.11 -3.08
CA VAL A 60 -18.30 -13.12 -2.21
C VAL A 60 -17.11 -12.60 -3.01
N ILE A 61 -16.52 -11.51 -2.53
CA ILE A 61 -15.32 -10.88 -3.10
C ILE A 61 -14.13 -11.25 -2.22
N VAL A 62 -13.16 -11.95 -2.81
CA VAL A 62 -11.92 -12.31 -2.13
C VAL A 62 -10.84 -11.30 -2.49
N GLY A 63 -10.50 -10.45 -1.53
CA GLY A 63 -9.56 -9.34 -1.64
C GLY A 63 -10.28 -7.99 -1.74
N GLY A 64 -10.15 -7.18 -0.70
CA GLY A 64 -10.54 -5.77 -0.66
C GLY A 64 -9.49 -4.85 -1.27
N GLY A 65 -8.91 -5.25 -2.41
CA GLY A 65 -7.94 -4.44 -3.16
C GLY A 65 -8.61 -3.49 -4.16
N SER A 66 -7.80 -2.82 -4.99
CA SER A 66 -8.28 -1.79 -5.93
C SER A 66 -9.46 -2.23 -6.82
N ALA A 67 -9.44 -3.46 -7.37
CA ALA A 67 -10.55 -3.98 -8.15
C ALA A 67 -11.72 -4.49 -7.29
N GLY A 68 -11.41 -5.11 -6.13
CA GLY A 68 -12.40 -5.66 -5.21
C GLY A 68 -13.29 -4.58 -4.61
N CYS A 69 -12.71 -3.46 -4.19
CA CYS A 69 -13.45 -2.30 -3.67
C CYS A 69 -14.38 -1.69 -4.73
N VAL A 70 -13.93 -1.58 -6.00
CA VAL A 70 -14.77 -1.10 -7.10
C VAL A 70 -15.94 -2.06 -7.34
N LEU A 71 -15.69 -3.37 -7.36
CA LEU A 71 -16.74 -4.37 -7.55
C LEU A 71 -17.74 -4.35 -6.41
N ALA A 72 -17.28 -4.32 -5.15
CA ALA A 72 -18.12 -4.21 -3.97
C ALA A 72 -19.00 -2.95 -4.03
N ASN A 73 -18.42 -1.80 -4.38
CA ASN A 73 -19.15 -0.55 -4.52
C ASN A 73 -20.27 -0.65 -5.57
N ARG A 74 -20.02 -1.26 -6.73
CA ARG A 74 -21.03 -1.38 -7.80
C ARG A 74 -22.10 -2.41 -7.49
N LEU A 75 -21.75 -3.56 -6.93
CA LEU A 75 -22.73 -4.59 -6.58
C LEU A 75 -23.68 -4.10 -5.47
N THR A 76 -23.16 -3.34 -4.50
CA THR A 76 -23.97 -2.79 -3.40
C THR A 76 -24.86 -1.61 -3.80
N GLU A 77 -24.73 -1.07 -5.02
CA GLU A 77 -25.73 -0.13 -5.58
C GLU A 77 -27.12 -0.77 -5.70
N ILE A 78 -27.20 -2.09 -5.75
CA ILE A 78 -28.45 -2.85 -5.77
C ILE A 78 -28.83 -3.25 -4.33
N PRO A 79 -29.86 -2.63 -3.71
CA PRO A 79 -30.08 -2.75 -2.27
C PRO A 79 -30.44 -4.14 -1.74
N HIS A 80 -30.88 -5.05 -2.62
CA HIS A 80 -31.27 -6.40 -2.24
C HIS A 80 -30.12 -7.41 -2.33
N TRP A 81 -29.01 -7.06 -3.00
CA TRP A 81 -27.83 -7.93 -3.06
C TRP A 81 -27.01 -7.81 -1.77
N LYS A 82 -26.70 -8.97 -1.18
CA LYS A 82 -25.81 -9.10 -0.05
C LYS A 82 -24.41 -9.44 -0.56
N VAL A 83 -23.46 -8.56 -0.29
CA VAL A 83 -22.07 -8.70 -0.73
C VAL A 83 -21.18 -8.88 0.48
N LEU A 84 -20.42 -9.98 0.51
CA LEU A 84 -19.35 -10.21 1.47
C LEU A 84 -18.01 -9.91 0.82
N MET A 85 -17.15 -9.16 1.51
CA MET A 85 -15.76 -8.94 1.09
C MET A 85 -14.82 -9.46 2.17
N LEU A 86 -13.81 -10.23 1.74
CA LEU A 86 -12.79 -10.80 2.61
C LEU A 86 -11.46 -10.15 2.29
N GLU A 87 -10.84 -9.50 3.26
CA GLU A 87 -9.51 -8.89 3.13
C GLU A 87 -8.61 -9.41 4.25
N VAL A 88 -7.34 -9.66 3.91
CA VAL A 88 -6.35 -10.22 4.84
C VAL A 88 -5.59 -9.12 5.59
N GLY A 89 -5.51 -7.93 4.98
CA GLY A 89 -4.91 -6.75 5.58
C GLY A 89 -5.83 -6.02 6.56
N PRO A 90 -5.25 -5.11 7.35
CA PRO A 90 -6.03 -4.23 8.22
C PRO A 90 -6.73 -3.14 7.41
N GLU A 91 -7.52 -2.30 8.08
CA GLU A 91 -8.01 -1.03 7.53
C GLU A 91 -6.83 -0.14 7.08
N GLU A 92 -7.09 0.76 6.12
CA GLU A 92 -6.08 1.69 5.60
C GLU A 92 -5.59 2.66 6.70
N PRO A 93 -4.29 2.65 7.06
CA PRO A 93 -3.74 3.63 8.00
C PRO A 93 -3.45 4.96 7.31
N LEU A 94 -3.42 6.04 8.09
CA LEU A 94 -3.17 7.42 7.62
C LEU A 94 -1.82 7.61 6.91
N VAL A 95 -0.83 6.75 7.17
CA VAL A 95 0.45 6.81 6.45
C VAL A 95 0.29 6.57 4.94
N SER A 96 -0.74 5.82 4.53
CA SER A 96 -1.05 5.48 3.13
C SER A 96 -1.45 6.71 2.32
N ASP A 97 -2.05 7.72 2.98
CA ASP A 97 -2.47 8.98 2.35
C ASP A 97 -1.31 9.93 2.04
N ILE A 98 -0.10 9.64 2.55
CA ILE A 98 1.06 10.51 2.43
C ILE A 98 2.03 9.91 1.40
N PRO A 99 2.03 10.36 0.13
CA PRO A 99 2.84 9.73 -0.91
C PRO A 99 4.35 9.76 -0.63
N ALA A 100 4.83 10.77 0.10
CA ALA A 100 6.23 10.85 0.53
C ALA A 100 6.64 9.71 1.49
N LEU A 101 5.68 9.04 2.12
CA LEU A 101 5.89 7.93 3.05
C LEU A 101 5.58 6.56 2.44
N MET A 102 5.32 6.45 1.13
CA MET A 102 5.05 5.19 0.43
C MET A 102 6.07 4.08 0.77
N SER A 103 7.35 4.42 0.87
CA SER A 103 8.44 3.47 1.17
C SER A 103 8.43 2.95 2.62
N TYR A 104 7.52 3.41 3.48
CA TYR A 104 7.36 2.93 4.85
C TYR A 104 6.29 1.83 4.99
N SER A 105 5.55 1.50 3.94
CA SER A 105 4.49 0.47 3.97
C SER A 105 4.95 -0.88 4.53
N TRP A 106 6.14 -1.36 4.14
CA TRP A 106 6.75 -2.59 4.66
C TRP A 106 6.98 -2.57 6.17
N ARG A 107 7.31 -1.39 6.75
CA ARG A 107 7.56 -1.23 8.19
C ARG A 107 6.29 -1.50 9.01
N PHE A 108 5.13 -1.24 8.45
CA PHE A 108 3.83 -1.36 9.12
C PHE A 108 3.09 -2.65 8.79
N GLY A 109 3.73 -3.59 8.08
CA GLY A 109 3.11 -4.87 7.72
C GLY A 109 2.01 -4.74 6.66
N LEU A 110 1.98 -3.63 5.93
CA LEU A 110 1.04 -3.35 4.82
C LEU A 110 1.50 -3.98 3.50
N ASP A 111 2.62 -4.71 3.50
CA ASP A 111 3.16 -5.40 2.34
C ASP A 111 3.06 -6.92 2.54
N GLN A 112 2.60 -7.63 1.53
CA GLN A 112 2.63 -9.10 1.45
C GLN A 112 4.08 -9.64 1.41
N ASN A 113 5.05 -8.78 1.05
CA ASN A 113 6.48 -9.09 1.01
C ASN A 113 6.81 -10.26 0.07
N TYR A 114 6.16 -10.29 -1.10
CA TYR A 114 6.49 -11.28 -2.12
C TYR A 114 7.88 -11.04 -2.69
N ARG A 115 8.50 -12.13 -3.14
CA ARG A 115 9.78 -12.11 -3.84
C ARG A 115 9.68 -12.92 -5.11
N THR A 116 10.39 -12.52 -6.14
CA THR A 116 10.52 -13.33 -7.36
C THR A 116 11.30 -14.62 -7.06
N GLN A 117 11.19 -15.62 -7.94
CA GLN A 117 12.28 -16.59 -8.03
C GLN A 117 13.60 -15.90 -8.39
N ALA A 118 14.73 -16.57 -8.13
CA ALA A 118 16.03 -16.09 -8.52
C ALA A 118 16.11 -15.89 -10.05
N GLU A 119 16.61 -14.74 -10.49
CA GLU A 119 16.72 -14.37 -11.89
C GLU A 119 18.18 -13.96 -12.21
N PRO A 120 18.91 -14.71 -13.06
CA PRO A 120 20.27 -14.34 -13.46
C PRO A 120 20.51 -12.91 -13.97
N TYR A 121 19.54 -12.26 -14.61
CA TYR A 121 19.72 -10.95 -15.26
C TYR A 121 19.04 -9.78 -14.52
N ALA A 122 18.38 -10.03 -13.39
CA ALA A 122 17.73 -9.00 -12.59
C ALA A 122 18.23 -9.03 -11.12
N CYS A 123 18.06 -7.91 -10.42
CA CYS A 123 18.35 -7.81 -8.97
C CYS A 123 19.72 -8.37 -8.56
N ALA A 124 20.76 -8.14 -9.37
CA ALA A 124 22.11 -8.69 -9.18
C ALA A 124 22.78 -8.26 -7.85
N GLN A 125 22.29 -7.19 -7.22
CA GLN A 125 22.73 -6.75 -5.90
C GLN A 125 22.10 -7.55 -4.74
N SER A 126 21.02 -8.29 -4.99
CA SER A 126 20.43 -9.20 -4.01
C SER A 126 21.26 -10.47 -3.89
N LYS A 127 21.55 -10.90 -2.66
CA LYS A 127 22.37 -12.09 -2.38
C LYS A 127 21.77 -13.37 -2.98
N ASP A 128 20.45 -13.44 -3.05
CA ASP A 128 19.68 -14.57 -3.58
C ASP A 128 19.23 -14.36 -5.04
N LYS A 129 19.65 -13.26 -5.68
CA LYS A 129 19.22 -12.84 -7.03
C LYS A 129 17.69 -12.77 -7.19
N SER A 130 16.94 -12.54 -6.10
CA SER A 130 15.51 -12.30 -6.16
C SER A 130 15.17 -10.82 -5.96
N CYS A 131 14.08 -10.39 -6.57
CA CYS A 131 13.56 -9.03 -6.48
C CYS A 131 12.44 -8.96 -5.46
N SER A 132 12.39 -7.85 -4.70
CA SER A 132 11.21 -7.52 -3.89
C SER A 132 10.05 -7.15 -4.82
N LEU A 133 8.87 -7.71 -4.56
CA LEU A 133 7.62 -7.41 -5.26
C LEU A 133 6.59 -6.93 -4.23
N PRO A 134 6.61 -5.63 -3.88
CA PRO A 134 5.70 -5.11 -2.89
C PRO A 134 4.25 -5.23 -3.39
N ARG A 135 3.38 -5.79 -2.55
CA ARG A 135 1.94 -5.91 -2.80
C ARG A 135 1.19 -5.52 -1.55
N GLY A 136 0.24 -4.60 -1.68
CA GLY A 136 -0.55 -4.15 -0.53
C GLY A 136 -1.30 -5.30 0.15
N LYS A 137 -1.13 -5.39 1.47
CA LYS A 137 -1.86 -6.22 2.43
C LYS A 137 -2.60 -5.29 3.38
N VAL A 138 -3.64 -4.65 2.88
CA VAL A 138 -4.44 -3.61 3.55
C VAL A 138 -5.75 -3.44 2.78
N LEU A 139 -6.82 -2.94 3.38
CA LEU A 139 -7.99 -2.49 2.62
C LEU A 139 -7.58 -1.42 1.60
N GLY A 140 -8.10 -1.51 0.38
CA GLY A 140 -7.59 -0.80 -0.80
C GLY A 140 -6.45 -1.54 -1.51
N GLY A 141 -5.73 -2.42 -0.81
CA GLY A 141 -4.69 -3.28 -1.37
C GLY A 141 -3.51 -2.47 -1.89
N SER A 142 -3.08 -2.76 -3.12
CA SER A 142 -1.91 -2.10 -3.68
C SER A 142 -2.13 -0.62 -4.02
N SER A 143 -3.37 -0.12 -4.12
CA SER A 143 -3.60 1.32 -4.31
C SER A 143 -3.23 2.14 -3.07
N SER A 144 -3.32 1.56 -1.88
CA SER A 144 -2.98 2.22 -0.61
C SER A 144 -1.48 2.29 -0.32
N VAL A 145 -0.66 1.58 -1.11
CA VAL A 145 0.80 1.55 -0.94
C VAL A 145 1.55 1.91 -2.23
N ASN A 146 0.87 2.49 -3.22
CA ASN A 146 1.47 2.88 -4.49
C ASN A 146 1.98 4.34 -4.48
N GLY A 147 2.51 4.80 -5.61
CA GLY A 147 3.04 6.16 -5.78
C GLY A 147 1.99 7.24 -6.07
N MET A 148 0.70 6.93 -6.00
CA MET A 148 -0.43 7.83 -6.30
C MET A 148 -0.42 8.43 -7.71
N TRP A 149 0.24 7.78 -8.67
CA TRP A 149 0.25 8.22 -10.06
C TRP A 149 -0.99 7.70 -10.79
N TYR A 150 -1.72 8.61 -11.44
CA TYR A 150 -2.81 8.24 -12.33
C TYR A 150 -2.38 8.45 -13.79
N HIS A 151 -2.29 7.36 -14.53
CA HIS A 151 -2.01 7.37 -15.97
C HIS A 151 -2.84 6.27 -16.65
N ARG A 152 -3.34 6.55 -17.85
CA ARG A 152 -4.10 5.58 -18.66
C ARG A 152 -3.16 4.80 -19.58
N GLY A 153 -3.52 3.58 -19.97
CA GLY A 153 -2.74 2.84 -20.97
C GLY A 153 -2.82 3.49 -22.36
N SER A 154 -1.97 3.03 -23.27
CA SER A 154 -2.02 3.49 -24.66
C SER A 154 -3.25 2.91 -25.37
N ARG A 155 -3.91 3.70 -26.23
CA ARG A 155 -5.00 3.22 -27.09
C ARG A 155 -4.64 1.93 -27.83
N HIS A 156 -3.40 1.87 -28.34
CA HIS A 156 -2.92 0.72 -29.10
C HIS A 156 -2.97 -0.59 -28.30
N GLU A 157 -2.72 -0.54 -27.00
CA GLU A 157 -2.72 -1.73 -26.13
C GLU A 157 -4.13 -2.28 -25.96
N TYR A 158 -5.12 -1.42 -25.65
CA TYR A 158 -6.51 -1.87 -25.53
C TYR A 158 -7.09 -2.34 -26.87
N ASP A 159 -6.79 -1.64 -27.96
CA ASP A 159 -7.21 -2.07 -29.30
C ASP A 159 -6.55 -3.41 -29.71
N SER A 160 -5.34 -3.72 -29.20
CA SER A 160 -4.77 -5.06 -29.37
C SER A 160 -5.55 -6.13 -28.61
N TRP A 161 -6.02 -5.86 -27.38
CA TRP A 161 -6.84 -6.83 -26.64
C TRP A 161 -8.11 -7.20 -27.38
N ALA A 162 -8.78 -6.21 -27.99
CA ALA A 162 -9.96 -6.46 -28.82
C ALA A 162 -9.64 -7.30 -30.06
N ARG A 163 -8.51 -7.02 -30.73
CA ARG A 163 -8.04 -7.79 -31.90
C ARG A 163 -7.65 -9.23 -31.54
N ASP A 164 -7.15 -9.45 -30.33
CA ASP A 164 -6.78 -10.77 -29.82
C ASP A 164 -7.99 -11.63 -29.41
N GLY A 165 -9.20 -11.18 -29.73
CA GLY A 165 -10.44 -11.94 -29.53
C GLY A 165 -11.19 -11.59 -28.25
N ASN A 166 -10.91 -10.44 -27.63
CA ASN A 166 -11.61 -9.94 -26.45
C ASN A 166 -12.57 -8.80 -26.82
N PRO A 167 -13.74 -9.07 -27.43
CA PRO A 167 -14.68 -8.02 -27.81
C PRO A 167 -15.14 -7.22 -26.58
N GLY A 168 -15.31 -5.89 -26.75
CA GLY A 168 -15.66 -4.98 -25.65
C GLY A 168 -14.47 -4.45 -24.85
N TRP A 169 -13.24 -4.81 -25.23
CA TRP A 169 -12.00 -4.34 -24.57
C TRP A 169 -11.17 -3.37 -25.42
N SER A 170 -11.76 -2.77 -26.47
CA SER A 170 -11.09 -1.71 -27.24
C SER A 170 -10.96 -0.44 -26.39
N TYR A 171 -10.10 0.50 -26.80
CA TYR A 171 -9.97 1.76 -26.06
C TYR A 171 -11.30 2.53 -26.00
N ASP A 172 -12.06 2.54 -27.09
CA ASP A 172 -13.33 3.26 -27.15
C ASP A 172 -14.40 2.62 -26.26
N ASP A 173 -14.39 1.28 -26.12
CA ASP A 173 -15.26 0.57 -25.19
C ASP A 173 -14.91 0.88 -23.72
N LEU A 174 -13.62 1.04 -23.42
CA LEU A 174 -13.12 1.24 -22.05
C LEU A 174 -13.10 2.71 -21.60
N LEU A 175 -13.02 3.67 -22.54
CA LEU A 175 -12.95 5.10 -22.23
C LEU A 175 -14.07 5.60 -21.30
N PRO A 176 -15.36 5.19 -21.45
CA PRO A 176 -16.41 5.56 -20.51
C PRO A 176 -16.12 5.10 -19.08
N TYR A 177 -15.51 3.92 -18.90
CA TYR A 177 -15.15 3.40 -17.58
C TYR A 177 -13.96 4.15 -16.98
N PHE A 178 -12.95 4.51 -17.78
CA PHE A 178 -11.83 5.34 -17.30
C PHE A 178 -12.29 6.72 -16.83
N ARG A 179 -13.27 7.31 -17.53
CA ARG A 179 -13.92 8.56 -17.11
C ARG A 179 -14.74 8.38 -15.84
N LYS A 180 -15.47 7.28 -15.71
CA LYS A 180 -16.26 6.97 -14.51
C LYS A 180 -15.39 6.78 -13.25
N LEU A 181 -14.14 6.37 -13.42
CA LEU A 181 -13.21 6.11 -12.31
C LEU A 181 -12.55 7.37 -11.74
N ALA A 182 -12.50 8.48 -12.49
CA ALA A 182 -11.71 9.65 -12.10
C ALA A 182 -12.54 10.94 -12.18
N ASP A 183 -12.52 11.72 -11.09
CA ASP A 183 -12.99 13.10 -11.08
C ASP A 183 -11.79 14.04 -11.23
N THR A 184 -11.57 14.53 -12.45
CA THR A 184 -10.42 15.39 -12.78
C THR A 184 -10.85 16.84 -12.90
N ARG A 185 -10.18 17.73 -12.16
CA ARG A 185 -10.36 19.19 -12.29
C ARG A 185 -9.76 19.79 -13.56
N VAL A 186 -8.99 19.01 -14.32
CA VAL A 186 -8.39 19.40 -15.60
C VAL A 186 -9.32 18.95 -16.71
N LYS A 187 -9.55 19.82 -17.71
CA LYS A 187 -10.36 19.46 -18.90
C LYS A 187 -9.63 18.37 -19.68
N GLU A 188 -10.33 17.30 -20.04
CA GLU A 188 -9.81 16.31 -20.98
C GLU A 188 -9.60 16.98 -22.34
N VAL A 189 -8.42 16.75 -22.95
CA VAL A 189 -8.03 17.22 -24.27
C VAL A 189 -8.18 16.08 -25.27
#